data_AF-A0A7S2MUU2-F1
#
_entry.id   AF-A0A7S2MUU2-F1
#
_cell.length_a   1.000
_cell.length_b   1.000
_cell.length_c   1.000
_cell.angle_alpha   90.00
_cell.angle_beta   90.00
_cell.angle_gamma   90.00
#
_symmetry.space_group_name_H-M   'P 1'
#
loop_
_entity.id
_entity.type
_entity.pdbx_description
1 polymer ?
#
loop_
_entity_poly.entity_id
_entity_poly.type
_entity_poly.pdbx_seq_one_letter_code
_entity_poly.pdbx_strand_id
1 'polypeptide(L)'
;FILHPLCRVVLGMPLRPYWRWAPFLKAAEGIAWFVLFLSSGRDRRGFAACAGTLLGTLPYVMVWTGYVIWALATKHHVTHANSLPDLVGAVALGPSVLLLSVLGADKVAALPRCGPAIARLLLGQRWRTKAYHRGGTEVSHESSTLGLTDTLGTALSTSSSEGSSSDQDAPG
;
A
#
# COMPACT_ATOMS: atom_id res chain seq x y z
N PHE A 1 5.98 8.77 -3.11
CA PHE A 1 5.62 10.17 -2.75
C PHE A 1 6.71 10.91 -1.97
N ILE A 2 7.39 10.27 -1.01
CA ILE A 2 8.37 10.95 -0.13
C ILE A 2 9.78 11.04 -0.75
N LEU A 3 10.24 9.99 -1.45
CA LEU A 3 11.63 9.91 -1.93
C LEU A 3 12.00 11.01 -2.94
N HIS A 4 11.12 11.32 -3.89
CA HIS A 4 11.36 12.31 -4.95
C HIS A 4 11.56 13.75 -4.43
N PRO A 5 10.67 14.33 -3.58
CA PRO A 5 10.91 15.65 -3.01
C PRO A 5 12.13 15.66 -2.07
N LEU A 6 12.38 14.57 -1.34
CA LEU A 6 13.52 14.48 -0.42
C LEU A 6 14.86 14.46 -1.17
N CYS A 7 14.96 13.70 -2.27
CA CYS A 7 16.10 13.78 -3.19
C CYS A 7 16.30 15.19 -3.74
N ARG A 8 15.24 15.93 -4.08
CA ARG A 8 15.38 17.31 -4.56
C ARG A 8 15.90 18.28 -3.51
N VAL A 9 15.46 18.13 -2.26
CA VAL A 9 15.96 18.94 -1.14
C VAL A 9 17.44 18.65 -0.90
N VAL A 10 17.82 17.36 -0.89
CA VAL A 10 19.21 16.94 -0.68
C VAL A 10 20.13 17.36 -1.83
N LEU A 11 19.65 17.31 -3.08
CA LEU A 11 20.42 17.66 -4.26
C LEU A 11 20.49 19.18 -4.54
N GLY A 12 19.85 20.03 -3.72
CA GLY A 12 20.00 21.48 -3.80
C GLY A 12 19.57 22.10 -5.13
N MET A 13 18.60 21.52 -5.85
CA MET A 13 18.18 22.05 -7.15
C MET A 13 17.60 23.47 -7.01
N PRO A 14 17.99 24.43 -7.87
CA PRO A 14 17.49 25.80 -7.80
C PRO A 14 16.00 25.86 -8.10
N LEU A 15 15.19 25.92 -7.04
CA LEU A 15 13.75 26.17 -7.11
C LEU A 15 13.51 27.68 -7.08
N ARG A 16 12.51 28.14 -7.86
CA ARG A 16 11.98 29.50 -7.71
C ARG A 16 11.58 29.71 -6.24
N PRO A 17 11.86 30.88 -5.63
CA PRO A 17 11.68 31.12 -4.20
C PRO A 17 10.26 30.80 -3.71
N TYR A 18 9.25 31.07 -4.54
CA TYR A 18 7.84 30.77 -4.25
C TYR A 18 7.49 29.28 -4.12
N TRP A 19 8.37 28.36 -4.51
CA TRP A 19 8.09 26.92 -4.59
C TRP A 19 8.90 26.10 -3.57
N ARG A 20 9.63 26.77 -2.67
CA ARG A 20 10.45 26.11 -1.66
C ARG A 20 9.64 25.34 -0.62
N TRP A 21 8.39 25.74 -0.36
CA TRP A 21 7.51 25.09 0.63
C TRP A 21 6.83 23.82 0.12
N ALA A 22 6.66 23.66 -1.20
CA ALA A 22 5.98 22.52 -1.82
C ALA A 22 6.56 21.14 -1.41
N PRO A 23 7.89 20.91 -1.38
CA PRO A 23 8.43 19.63 -0.91
C PRO A 23 8.14 19.36 0.57
N PHE A 24 8.13 20.39 1.42
CA PHE A 24 7.80 20.24 2.84
C PHE A 24 6.32 19.89 3.03
N LEU A 25 5.42 20.53 2.29
CA LEU A 25 4.00 20.20 2.34
C LEU A 25 3.76 18.75 1.93
N LYS A 26 4.37 18.31 0.82
CA LYS A 26 4.26 16.93 0.32
C LYS A 26 4.82 15.90 1.31
N ALA A 27 5.90 16.25 2.02
CA ALA A 27 6.44 15.41 3.09
C ALA A 27 5.49 15.34 4.28
N ALA A 28 4.95 16.49 4.72
CA ALA A 28 3.98 16.56 5.81
C ALA A 28 2.70 15.77 5.50
N GLU A 29 2.19 15.83 4.28
CA GLU A 29 1.05 15.04 3.82
C GLU A 29 1.34 13.54 3.84
N GLY A 30 2.53 13.13 3.39
CA GLY A 30 2.97 11.74 3.45
C GLY A 30 3.05 11.22 4.89
N ILE A 31 3.59 12.03 5.80
CA ILE A 31 3.67 11.71 7.23
C ILE A 31 2.27 11.63 7.83
N ALA A 32 1.41 12.63 7.58
CA ALA A 32 0.04 12.64 8.08
C ALA A 32 -0.75 11.41 7.61
N TRP A 33 -0.60 11.04 6.33
CA TRP A 33 -1.22 9.84 5.78
C TRP A 33 -0.69 8.57 6.45
N PHE A 34 0.63 8.50 6.67
CA PHE A 34 1.24 7.35 7.33
C PHE A 34 0.79 7.20 8.78
N VAL A 35 0.70 8.30 9.53
CA VAL A 35 0.16 8.33 10.89
C VAL A 35 -1.29 7.86 10.90
N LEU A 36 -2.13 8.40 9.99
CA LEU A 36 -3.53 7.96 9.83
C LEU A 36 -3.63 6.48 9.47
N PHE A 37 -2.71 5.97 8.65
CA PHE A 37 -2.67 4.57 8.27
C PHE A 37 -2.35 3.67 9.47
N LEU A 38 -1.38 4.05 10.30
CA LEU A 38 -1.02 3.31 11.51
C LEU A 38 -2.14 3.34 12.56
N SER A 39 -2.80 4.49 12.73
CA SER A 39 -3.91 4.66 13.67
C SER A 39 -5.22 4.03 13.19
N SER A 40 -5.33 3.70 11.90
CA SER A 40 -6.53 3.08 11.33
C SER A 40 -6.67 1.62 11.77
N GLY A 41 -7.89 1.22 12.15
CA GLY A 41 -8.23 -0.17 12.46
C GLY A 41 -8.01 -1.12 11.27
N ARG A 42 -7.91 -2.42 11.57
CA ARG A 42 -7.53 -3.47 10.59
C ARG A 42 -8.34 -3.44 9.29
N ASP A 43 -9.64 -3.15 9.37
CA ASP A 43 -10.50 -3.05 8.18
C ASP A 43 -10.30 -1.77 7.36
N ARG A 44 -9.88 -0.68 8.01
CA ARG A 44 -9.64 0.62 7.37
C ARG A 44 -8.26 0.72 6.73
N ARG A 45 -7.28 -0.05 7.20
CA ARG A 45 -5.93 -0.09 6.62
C ARG A 45 -5.94 -0.51 5.15
N GLY A 46 -6.71 -1.53 4.80
CA GLY A 46 -6.82 -1.97 3.40
C GLY A 46 -7.38 -0.87 2.49
N PHE A 47 -8.40 -0.16 2.96
CA PHE A 47 -8.98 0.97 2.23
C PHE A 47 -7.99 2.14 2.13
N ALA A 48 -7.33 2.53 3.23
CA ALA A 48 -6.36 3.62 3.25
C ALA A 48 -5.14 3.33 2.36
N ALA A 49 -4.62 2.10 2.35
CA ALA A 49 -3.56 1.66 1.45
C ALA A 49 -4.00 1.78 -0.02
N CYS A 50 -5.18 1.26 -0.35
CA CYS A 50 -5.70 1.26 -1.72
C CYS A 50 -6.05 2.67 -2.20
N ALA A 51 -6.59 3.52 -1.32
CA ALA A 51 -6.84 4.93 -1.61
C ALA A 51 -5.52 5.68 -1.85
N GLY A 52 -4.53 5.49 -0.97
CA GLY A 52 -3.22 6.10 -1.11
C GLY A 52 -2.48 5.68 -2.39
N THR A 53 -2.54 4.40 -2.76
CA THR A 53 -1.93 3.93 -4.01
C THR A 53 -2.73 4.37 -5.22
N LEU A 54 -4.02 4.09 -5.30
CA LEU A 54 -4.82 4.31 -6.50
C LEU A 54 -5.11 5.79 -6.76
N LEU A 55 -5.62 6.52 -5.76
CA LEU A 55 -5.91 7.95 -5.90
C LEU A 55 -4.66 8.82 -5.77
N GLY A 56 -3.60 8.34 -5.11
CA GLY A 56 -2.33 9.03 -5.13
C GLY A 56 -1.64 8.90 -6.48
N THR A 57 -1.39 7.67 -6.93
CA THR A 57 -0.53 7.43 -8.10
C THR A 57 -1.22 7.69 -9.42
N LEU A 58 -2.47 7.26 -9.61
CA LEU A 58 -3.11 7.28 -10.93
C LEU A 58 -3.35 8.71 -11.43
N PRO A 59 -3.95 9.63 -10.65
CA PRO A 59 -4.12 11.02 -11.07
C PRO A 59 -2.77 11.73 -11.24
N TYR A 60 -1.79 11.43 -10.38
CA TYR A 60 -0.45 12.00 -10.50
C TYR A 60 0.22 11.59 -11.82
N VAL A 61 0.16 10.30 -12.17
CA VAL A 61 0.69 9.78 -13.43
C VAL A 61 -0.07 10.36 -14.62
N MET A 62 -1.39 10.51 -14.54
CA MET A 62 -2.19 11.14 -15.61
C MET A 62 -1.78 12.60 -15.84
N VAL A 63 -1.67 13.39 -14.77
CA VAL A 63 -1.26 14.81 -14.85
C VAL A 63 0.17 14.91 -15.38
N TRP A 64 1.08 14.08 -14.87
CA TRP A 64 2.46 14.05 -15.34
C TRP A 64 2.55 13.66 -16.82
N THR A 65 1.85 12.62 -17.25
CA THR A 65 1.85 12.15 -18.65
C THR A 65 1.25 13.21 -19.58
N GLY A 66 0.11 13.81 -19.21
CA GLY A 66 -0.49 14.90 -19.99
C GLY A 66 0.43 16.12 -20.08
N TYR A 67 1.12 16.45 -18.99
CA TYR A 67 2.11 17.52 -18.98
C TYR A 67 3.30 17.22 -19.91
N VAL A 68 3.85 15.99 -19.87
CA VAL A 68 4.94 15.58 -20.76
C VAL A 68 4.51 15.63 -22.22
N ILE A 69 3.32 15.11 -22.56
CA ILE A 69 2.77 15.18 -23.92
C ILE A 69 2.65 16.64 -24.38
N TRP A 70 2.10 17.51 -23.53
CA TRP A 70 1.96 18.94 -23.83
C TRP A 70 3.31 19.64 -24.02
N ALA A 71 4.30 19.35 -23.17
CA ALA A 71 5.64 19.92 -23.26
C ALA A 71 6.35 19.49 -24.55
N LEU A 72 6.21 18.21 -24.94
CA LEU A 72 6.72 17.68 -26.20
C LEU A 72 6.04 18.35 -27.41
N ALA A 73 4.72 18.53 -27.36
CA ALA A 73 3.95 19.17 -28.44
C ALA A 73 4.32 20.65 -28.63
N THR A 74 4.63 21.36 -27.55
CA THR A 74 4.94 22.81 -27.57
C THR A 74 6.42 23.11 -27.76
N LYS A 75 7.29 22.09 -27.89
CA LYS A 75 8.76 22.22 -27.94
C LYS A 75 9.34 23.04 -26.77
N HIS A 76 8.62 23.13 -25.66
CA HIS A 76 9.04 23.92 -24.52
C HIS A 76 10.19 23.20 -23.81
N HIS A 77 11.27 23.91 -23.47
CA HIS A 77 12.38 23.30 -22.73
C HIS A 77 11.90 22.79 -21.36
N VAL A 78 12.15 21.50 -21.13
CA VAL A 78 11.65 20.67 -20.02
C VAL A 78 12.42 20.93 -18.71
N THR A 79 13.33 21.90 -18.69
CA THR A 79 14.22 22.19 -17.54
C THR A 79 13.46 22.53 -16.25
N HIS A 80 12.21 23.00 -16.34
CA HIS A 80 11.33 23.24 -15.18
C HIS A 80 10.04 22.39 -15.19
N ALA A 81 10.02 21.32 -15.99
CA ALA A 81 8.82 20.53 -16.28
C ALA A 81 8.11 19.92 -15.06
N ASN A 82 8.80 19.76 -13.95
CA ASN A 82 8.26 19.03 -12.82
C ASN A 82 7.55 19.90 -11.78
N SER A 83 7.60 21.23 -11.89
CA SER A 83 6.99 22.13 -10.89
C SER A 83 5.47 21.97 -10.85
N LEU A 84 4.81 21.94 -12.01
CA LEU A 84 3.36 21.87 -12.11
C LEU A 84 2.77 20.56 -11.57
N PRO A 85 3.22 19.35 -11.98
CA PRO A 85 2.70 18.11 -11.41
C PRO A 85 3.01 17.98 -9.91
N ASP A 86 4.12 18.53 -9.43
CA ASP A 86 4.42 18.52 -7.99
C ASP A 86 3.46 19.42 -7.19
N LEU A 87 3.10 20.61 -7.70
CA LEU A 87 2.13 21.49 -7.06
C LEU A 87 0.71 20.91 -7.10
N VAL A 88 0.28 20.37 -8.23
CA VAL A 88 -1.02 19.69 -8.32
C VAL A 88 -1.07 18.52 -7.34
N GLY A 89 0.02 17.76 -7.24
CA GLY A 89 0.15 16.70 -6.25
C GLY A 89 0.01 17.19 -4.81
N ALA A 90 0.69 18.29 -4.45
CA ALA A 90 0.71 18.82 -3.09
C ALA A 90 -0.54 19.62 -2.69
N VAL A 91 -1.25 20.23 -3.64
CA VAL A 91 -2.41 21.10 -3.32
C VAL A 91 -3.74 20.37 -3.53
N ALA A 92 -3.83 19.48 -4.51
CA ALA A 92 -5.08 18.79 -4.82
C ALA A 92 -5.06 17.33 -4.35
N LEU A 93 -4.03 16.56 -4.71
CA LEU A 93 -4.03 15.11 -4.46
C LEU A 93 -3.77 14.77 -3.00
N GLY A 94 -2.79 15.40 -2.37
CA GLY A 94 -2.44 15.18 -0.97
C GLY A 94 -3.64 15.36 -0.02
N PRO A 95 -4.33 16.52 -0.05
CA PRO A 95 -5.48 16.75 0.81
C PRO A 95 -6.65 15.81 0.47
N SER A 96 -6.85 15.49 -0.81
CA SER A 96 -7.90 14.54 -1.22
C SER A 96 -7.66 13.12 -0.67
N VAL A 97 -6.41 12.64 -0.72
CA VAL A 97 -6.03 11.32 -0.19
C VAL A 97 -6.16 11.30 1.34
N LEU A 98 -5.74 12.37 2.03
CA LEU A 98 -5.93 12.49 3.47
C LEU A 98 -7.41 12.52 3.85
N LEU A 99 -8.21 13.32 3.15
CA LEU A 99 -9.65 13.44 3.37
C LEU A 99 -10.35 12.08 3.19
N LEU A 100 -10.06 11.36 2.11
CA LEU A 100 -10.60 10.02 1.88
C LEU A 100 -10.15 9.01 2.94
N SER A 101 -8.91 9.12 3.41
CA SER A 101 -8.37 8.27 4.49
C SER A 101 -9.09 8.51 5.82
N VAL A 102 -9.46 9.77 6.11
CA VAL A 102 -10.23 10.15 7.31
C VAL A 102 -11.71 9.74 7.20
N LEU A 103 -12.34 9.93 6.03
CA LEU A 103 -13.75 9.58 5.83
C LEU A 103 -13.99 8.06 5.95
N GLY A 104 -13.07 7.25 5.44
CA GLY A 104 -13.22 5.80 5.36
C GLY A 104 -14.25 5.36 4.30
N ALA A 105 -14.36 4.05 4.09
CA ALA A 105 -15.17 3.48 3.01
C ALA A 105 -16.67 3.84 3.12
N ASP A 106 -17.21 3.83 4.33
CA ASP A 106 -18.65 4.01 4.58
C ASP A 106 -19.12 5.41 4.15
N LYS A 107 -18.37 6.43 4.54
CA LYS A 107 -18.70 7.83 4.19
C LYS A 107 -18.38 8.15 2.74
N VAL A 108 -17.36 7.51 2.17
CA VAL A 108 -17.04 7.68 0.74
C VAL A 108 -18.16 7.10 -0.13
N ALA A 109 -18.75 5.96 0.24
CA ALA A 109 -19.89 5.39 -0.47
C ALA A 109 -21.14 6.29 -0.42
N ALA A 110 -21.28 7.10 0.63
CA ALA A 110 -22.39 8.04 0.80
C ALA A 110 -22.26 9.33 -0.06
N LEU A 111 -21.13 9.57 -0.72
CA LEU A 111 -20.96 10.75 -1.59
C LEU A 111 -21.86 10.64 -2.83
N PRO A 112 -22.68 11.66 -3.13
CA PRO A 112 -23.56 11.63 -4.30
C PRO A 112 -22.74 11.61 -5.60
N ARG A 113 -23.19 10.80 -6.58
CA ARG A 113 -22.59 10.54 -7.90
C ARG A 113 -21.25 9.82 -7.94
N CYS A 114 -20.24 10.28 -7.20
CA CYS A 114 -18.87 9.75 -7.33
C CYS A 114 -18.53 8.65 -6.31
N GLY A 115 -19.22 8.63 -5.17
CA GLY A 115 -18.97 7.70 -4.07
C GLY A 115 -19.05 6.22 -4.47
N PRO A 116 -20.14 5.77 -5.12
CA PRO A 116 -20.29 4.36 -5.51
C PRO A 116 -19.23 3.90 -6.51
N ALA A 117 -18.83 4.76 -7.45
CA ALA A 117 -17.80 4.42 -8.44
C ALA A 117 -16.43 4.26 -7.78
N ILE A 118 -16.05 5.19 -6.90
CA ILE A 118 -14.78 5.13 -6.15
C ILE A 118 -14.78 3.92 -5.22
N ALA A 119 -15.87 3.69 -4.49
CA ALA A 119 -15.99 2.53 -3.60
C ALA A 119 -15.90 1.21 -4.37
N ARG A 120 -16.57 1.09 -5.53
CA ARG A 120 -16.47 -0.11 -6.39
C ARG A 120 -15.07 -0.31 -6.95
N LEU A 121 -14.40 0.77 -7.35
CA LEU A 121 -13.03 0.71 -7.86
C LEU A 121 -12.06 0.21 -6.77
N LEU A 122 -12.18 0.76 -5.55
CA LEU A 122 -11.32 0.41 -4.41
C LEU A 122 -11.62 -1.01 -3.87
N LEU A 123 -12.90 -1.37 -3.75
CA LEU A 123 -13.30 -2.70 -3.26
C LEU A 123 -13.11 -3.79 -4.33
N GLY A 124 -13.28 -3.47 -5.61
CA GLY A 124 -13.12 -4.40 -6.73
C GLY A 124 -11.70 -4.98 -6.85
N GLN A 125 -10.68 -4.20 -6.47
CA GLN A 125 -9.28 -4.64 -6.45
C GLN A 125 -8.99 -5.73 -5.40
N ARG A 126 -9.70 -5.71 -4.27
CA ARG A 126 -9.50 -6.65 -3.15
C ARG A 126 -9.92 -8.09 -3.50
N TRP A 127 -10.91 -8.24 -4.40
CA TRP A 127 -11.36 -9.57 -4.84
C TRP A 127 -10.35 -10.25 -5.76
N ARG A 128 -9.66 -9.49 -6.62
CA ARG A 128 -8.62 -10.04 -7.52
C ARG A 128 -7.42 -10.62 -6.76
N THR A 129 -6.99 -9.99 -5.67
CA THR A 129 -5.84 -10.47 -4.88
C THR A 129 -6.17 -11.73 -4.06
N LYS A 130 -7.39 -11.87 -3.54
CA LYS A 130 -7.81 -13.11 -2.88
C LYS A 130 -7.99 -14.28 -3.85
N ALA A 131 -8.51 -14.04 -5.05
CA ALA A 131 -8.61 -15.09 -6.08
C ALA A 131 -7.22 -15.63 -6.47
N TYR A 132 -6.21 -14.76 -6.50
CA TYR A 132 -4.83 -15.15 -6.82
C TYR A 132 -4.18 -16.02 -5.73
N HIS A 133 -4.44 -15.72 -4.44
CA HIS A 133 -3.93 -16.54 -3.35
C HIS A 133 -4.68 -17.86 -3.15
N ARG A 134 -5.97 -17.93 -3.51
CA ARG A 134 -6.76 -19.16 -3.33
C ARG A 134 -6.54 -20.19 -4.43
N GLY A 135 -6.17 -19.78 -5.65
CA GLY A 135 -5.83 -20.68 -6.75
C GLY A 135 -4.38 -21.17 -6.78
N GLY A 136 -3.50 -20.64 -5.91
CA GLY A 136 -2.07 -20.96 -5.90
C GLY A 136 -1.64 -22.05 -4.90
N THR A 137 -2.54 -22.51 -4.02
CA THR A 137 -2.26 -23.57 -3.02
C THR A 137 -2.77 -24.95 -3.42
N GLU A 138 -3.30 -25.12 -4.64
CA GLU A 138 -3.61 -26.43 -5.24
C GLU A 138 -2.50 -26.89 -6.21
N VAL A 139 -1.24 -26.58 -5.91
CA VAL A 139 -0.11 -27.27 -6.55
C VAL A 139 0.27 -28.46 -5.67
N SER A 140 -0.33 -29.59 -6.03
CA SER A 140 0.23 -30.95 -5.97
C SER A 140 0.91 -31.36 -4.67
N HIS A 141 0.10 -31.72 -3.67
CA HIS A 141 0.42 -32.87 -2.82
C HIS A 141 -0.20 -34.14 -3.46
N GLU A 142 0.09 -34.36 -4.75
CA GLU A 142 -0.30 -35.58 -5.45
C GLU A 142 0.88 -36.56 -5.37
N SER A 143 0.77 -37.45 -4.39
CA SER A 143 1.22 -38.85 -4.44
C SER A 143 2.61 -39.14 -5.05
N SER A 144 3.65 -39.00 -4.23
CA SER A 144 4.76 -39.96 -4.25
C SER A 144 4.57 -40.97 -3.10
N THR A 145 3.47 -41.73 -3.16
CA THR A 145 3.25 -42.96 -2.41
C THR A 145 3.14 -44.09 -3.43
N LEU A 146 4.28 -44.48 -4.00
CA LEU A 146 4.42 -45.69 -4.80
C LEU A 146 5.70 -46.41 -4.38
N GLY A 147 5.50 -47.44 -3.55
CA GLY A 147 6.35 -48.62 -3.49
C GLY A 147 7.59 -48.55 -2.60
N LEU A 148 7.43 -48.74 -1.29
CA LEU A 148 8.44 -49.39 -0.45
C LEU A 148 7.83 -49.88 0.89
N THR A 149 6.72 -50.60 0.79
CA THR A 149 6.45 -51.71 1.71
C THR A 149 7.20 -52.92 1.15
N ASP A 150 7.82 -53.69 2.03
CA ASP A 150 8.59 -54.92 1.79
C ASP A 150 10.09 -54.72 1.62
N THR A 151 10.79 -54.44 2.72
CA THR A 151 11.68 -55.46 3.31
C THR A 151 12.27 -55.01 4.65
N LEU A 152 12.02 -55.83 5.67
CA LEU A 152 12.99 -56.21 6.72
C LEU A 152 13.49 -55.10 7.65
N GLY A 153 13.11 -55.18 8.93
CA GLY A 153 13.91 -54.51 9.94
C GLY A 153 13.40 -54.49 11.37
N THR A 154 12.75 -55.56 11.81
CA THR A 154 12.62 -55.90 13.22
C THR A 154 13.94 -55.70 13.95
N ALA A 155 14.05 -54.66 14.79
CA ALA A 155 14.90 -54.67 15.98
C ALA A 155 14.71 -53.37 16.77
N LEU A 156 14.22 -53.55 18.00
CA LEU A 156 14.66 -52.82 19.19
C LEU A 156 14.32 -51.31 19.25
N SER A 157 13.83 -50.72 20.33
CA SER A 157 13.51 -51.19 21.68
C SER A 157 13.15 -49.92 22.48
N THR A 158 12.30 -50.08 23.50
CA THR A 158 12.34 -49.40 24.82
C THR A 158 12.58 -47.88 24.85
N SER A 159 11.74 -47.04 25.42
CA SER A 159 11.32 -47.00 26.84
C SER A 159 10.64 -45.64 27.03
N SER A 160 9.42 -45.58 27.57
CA SER A 160 9.12 -45.30 28.99
C SER A 160 9.81 -44.05 29.56
N SER A 161 9.01 -43.02 29.86
CA SER A 161 8.92 -42.29 31.15
C SER A 161 8.12 -41.01 30.89
N GLU A 162 6.86 -40.87 31.30
CA GLU A 162 6.40 -40.54 32.67
C GLU A 162 7.21 -39.41 33.36
N GLY A 163 6.49 -38.36 33.75
CA GLY A 163 6.98 -37.23 34.55
C GLY A 163 6.05 -36.02 34.38
N SER A 164 4.92 -35.93 35.09
CA SER A 164 4.78 -35.30 36.42
C SER A 164 4.83 -33.76 36.35
N SER A 165 3.70 -33.06 36.38
CA SER A 165 3.06 -32.48 37.58
C SER A 165 3.91 -31.42 38.31
N SER A 166 3.46 -30.16 38.29
CA SER A 166 3.65 -29.08 39.29
C SER A 166 2.91 -27.84 38.72
N ASP A 167 1.69 -27.48 39.13
CA ASP A 167 1.33 -26.80 40.39
C ASP A 167 2.38 -25.79 40.88
N GLN A 168 2.08 -24.49 40.70
CA GLN A 168 2.47 -23.45 41.64
C GLN A 168 1.62 -22.17 41.45
N ASP A 169 0.66 -22.04 42.36
CA ASP A 169 0.07 -20.78 42.82
C ASP A 169 1.13 -19.87 43.45
N ALA A 170 0.98 -18.55 43.26
CA ALA A 170 1.25 -17.56 44.29
C ALA A 170 0.58 -16.21 43.97
N PRO A 171 -0.17 -15.62 44.91
CA PRO A 171 -0.58 -14.21 44.88
C PRO A 171 0.40 -13.33 45.67
N GLY A 172 0.52 -12.08 45.26
CA GLY A 172 1.16 -10.99 45.98
C GLY A 172 0.45 -9.68 45.69
#